data_AF-A0AA42YRY7-F1
#
_entry.id   AF-A0AA42YRY7-F1
#
_cell.length_a   1.000
_cell.length_b   1.000
_cell.length_c   1.000
_cell.angle_alpha   90.00
_cell.angle_beta   90.00
_cell.angle_gamma   90.00
#
_symmetry.space_group_name_H-M   'P 1'
#
loop_
_entity.id
_entity.type
_entity.pdbx_description
1 polymer ?
#
loop_
_entity_poly.entity_id
_entity_poly.type
_entity_poly.pdbx_seq_one_letter_code
_entity_poly.pdbx_strand_id
1 'polypeptide(L)'
;WHMGSCVDNSRIEDVLNAVAGYLKVKISDLPVAASAPEFITEKAVSIGTWAVNLGAMTHIGGQPYVSGSKNMVKLLTDGVEGLVGGKFYVETDPNKAAQTILAHVNAKRKKLGLAV
;
A
#
# COMPACT_ATOMS: atom_id res chain seq x y z
N TRP A 1 4.52 17.21 1.78
CA TRP A 1 3.16 17.73 1.54
C TRP A 1 2.23 17.12 2.57
N HIS A 2 1.59 17.94 3.41
CA HIS A 2 0.60 17.47 4.38
C HIS A 2 -0.78 17.55 3.72
N MET A 3 -1.49 16.42 3.62
CA MET A 3 -2.80 16.34 2.95
C MET A 3 -4.00 16.40 3.91
N GLY A 4 -3.78 16.69 5.19
CA GLY A 4 -4.84 16.81 6.20
C GLY A 4 -4.90 15.64 7.19
N SER A 5 -6.09 15.45 7.76
CA SER A 5 -6.42 14.48 8.79
C SER A 5 -6.57 13.05 8.24
N CYS A 6 -6.85 12.05 9.11
CA CYS A 6 -7.01 10.66 8.66
C CYS A 6 -8.14 10.46 7.64
N VAL A 7 -9.22 11.24 7.72
CA VAL A 7 -10.32 11.15 6.74
C VAL A 7 -9.90 11.73 5.40
N ASP A 8 -8.90 12.60 5.36
CA ASP A 8 -8.37 13.19 4.14
C ASP A 8 -7.47 12.23 3.33
N ASN A 9 -7.28 10.98 3.78
CA ASN A 9 -6.72 9.93 2.92
C ASN A 9 -7.57 9.73 1.64
N SER A 10 -8.86 10.08 1.67
CA SER A 10 -9.69 10.12 0.46
C SER A 10 -9.13 11.06 -0.62
N ARG A 11 -8.47 12.16 -0.23
CA ARG A 11 -7.83 13.09 -1.17
C ARG A 11 -6.64 12.46 -1.89
N ILE A 12 -5.96 11.50 -1.24
CA ILE A 12 -4.89 10.73 -1.89
C ILE A 12 -5.50 9.85 -2.98
N GLU A 13 -6.65 9.21 -2.72
CA GLU A 13 -7.38 8.46 -3.75
C GLU A 13 -7.79 9.36 -4.93
N ASP A 14 -8.27 10.57 -4.68
CA ASP A 14 -8.60 11.52 -5.76
C ASP A 14 -7.39 11.79 -6.68
N VAL A 15 -6.21 11.99 -6.09
CA VAL A 15 -4.95 12.17 -6.84
C VAL A 15 -4.57 10.91 -7.60
N LEU A 16 -4.64 9.74 -6.96
CA LEU A 16 -4.30 8.47 -7.61
C LEU A 16 -5.23 8.17 -8.80
N ASN A 17 -6.53 8.41 -8.64
CA ASN A 17 -7.52 8.28 -9.71
C ASN A 17 -7.23 9.23 -10.87
N ALA A 18 -6.92 10.50 -10.59
CA ALA A 18 -6.59 11.47 -11.63
C ALA A 18 -5.33 11.08 -12.41
N VAL A 19 -4.26 10.64 -11.73
CA VAL A 19 -3.00 10.21 -12.35
C VAL A 19 -3.20 8.92 -13.14
N ALA A 20 -3.87 7.92 -12.56
CA ALA A 20 -4.19 6.65 -13.24
C ALA A 20 -5.04 6.89 -14.49
N GLY A 21 -6.05 7.76 -14.40
CA GLY A 21 -6.92 8.15 -15.51
C GLY A 21 -6.15 8.83 -16.63
N TYR A 22 -5.26 9.77 -16.31
CA TYR A 22 -4.40 10.43 -17.30
C TYR A 22 -3.48 9.44 -18.02
N LEU A 23 -2.85 8.53 -17.27
CA LEU A 23 -1.94 7.52 -17.80
C LEU A 23 -2.66 6.33 -18.46
N LYS A 24 -3.98 6.23 -18.31
CA LYS A 24 -4.82 5.10 -18.76
C LYS A 24 -4.35 3.75 -18.22
N VAL A 25 -3.96 3.72 -16.95
CA VAL A 25 -3.55 2.51 -16.22
C VAL A 25 -4.41 2.31 -14.98
N LYS A 26 -4.30 1.16 -14.31
CA LYS A 26 -4.95 0.97 -13.00
C LYS A 26 -4.11 1.65 -11.91
N ILE A 27 -4.74 2.00 -10.78
CA ILE A 27 -4.00 2.47 -9.59
C ILE A 27 -2.93 1.46 -9.17
N SER A 28 -3.22 0.16 -9.27
CA SER A 28 -2.27 -0.91 -8.98
C SER A 28 -1.01 -0.88 -9.86
N ASP A 29 -1.01 -0.21 -11.00
CA ASP A 29 0.16 -0.10 -11.88
C ASP A 29 1.03 1.10 -11.53
N LEU A 30 0.49 2.07 -10.77
CA LEU A 30 1.19 3.27 -10.38
C LEU A 30 2.37 2.96 -9.44
N PRO A 31 3.46 3.74 -9.51
CA PRO A 31 4.63 3.57 -8.64
C PRO A 31 4.40 4.22 -7.28
N VAL A 32 3.43 3.71 -6.53
CA VAL A 32 2.99 4.23 -5.24
C VAL A 32 2.90 3.13 -4.19
N ALA A 33 3.06 3.49 -2.93
CA ALA A 33 2.85 2.62 -1.79
C ALA A 33 2.23 3.43 -0.64
N ALA A 34 1.44 2.76 0.21
CA ALA A 34 0.94 3.31 1.45
C ALA A 34 1.80 2.84 2.63
N SER A 35 1.86 3.63 3.71
CA SER A 35 2.64 3.30 4.90
C SER A 35 1.96 3.81 6.16
N ALA A 36 1.65 2.91 7.09
CA ALA A 36 1.28 3.21 8.46
C ALA A 36 2.38 2.68 9.40
N PRO A 37 3.47 3.44 9.59
CA PRO A 37 4.66 2.96 10.32
C PRO A 37 4.41 2.75 11.81
N GLU A 38 3.48 3.49 12.40
CA GLU A 38 3.08 3.38 13.81
C GLU A 38 1.59 2.99 13.89
N PHE A 39 1.31 1.74 13.52
CA PHE A 39 -0.04 1.22 13.38
C PHE A 39 -0.65 0.89 14.75
N ILE A 40 -1.66 1.65 15.19
CA ILE A 40 -2.22 1.53 16.55
C ILE A 40 -3.74 1.38 16.58
N THR A 41 -4.49 2.22 15.86
CA THR A 41 -5.95 2.29 16.02
C THR A 41 -6.70 1.42 15.01
N GLU A 42 -7.93 0.99 15.36
CA GLU A 42 -8.81 0.26 14.45
C GLU A 42 -9.07 1.01 13.13
N LYS A 43 -9.10 2.35 13.17
CA LYS A 43 -9.19 3.18 11.96
C LYS A 43 -8.02 2.93 11.00
N ALA A 44 -6.81 2.70 11.52
CA ALA A 44 -5.65 2.39 10.69
C ALA A 44 -5.82 1.02 10.00
N VAL A 45 -6.49 0.05 10.63
CA VAL A 45 -6.83 -1.25 10.03
C VAL A 45 -7.74 -1.04 8.82
N SER A 46 -8.79 -0.25 8.96
CA SER A 46 -9.73 0.05 7.88
C SER A 46 -9.05 0.80 6.74
N ILE A 47 -8.23 1.81 7.04
CA ILE A 47 -7.49 2.58 6.02
C ILE A 47 -6.48 1.69 5.29
N GLY A 48 -5.74 0.85 6.01
CA GLY A 48 -4.78 -0.07 5.39
C GLY A 48 -5.47 -1.11 4.49
N THR A 49 -6.60 -1.65 4.94
CA THR A 49 -7.41 -2.61 4.16
C THR A 49 -7.96 -1.96 2.89
N TRP A 50 -8.48 -0.75 3.01
CA TRP A 50 -8.92 0.04 1.86
C TRP A 50 -7.75 0.30 0.91
N ALA A 51 -6.58 0.75 1.39
CA ALA A 51 -5.40 1.01 0.56
C ALA A 51 -4.95 -0.21 -0.25
N VAL A 52 -4.98 -1.40 0.37
CA VAL A 52 -4.75 -2.68 -0.33
C VAL A 52 -5.81 -2.90 -1.42
N ASN A 53 -7.08 -2.64 -1.13
CA ASN A 53 -8.17 -2.77 -2.09
C ASN A 53 -8.08 -1.77 -3.28
N LEU A 54 -7.51 -0.57 -3.12
CA LEU A 54 -7.20 0.30 -4.27
C LEU A 54 -6.07 -0.24 -5.16
N GLY A 55 -5.33 -1.23 -4.67
CA GLY A 55 -4.21 -1.82 -5.40
C GLY A 55 -2.84 -1.34 -4.95
N ALA A 56 -2.73 -0.63 -3.82
CA ALA A 56 -1.44 -0.20 -3.29
C ALA A 56 -0.80 -1.29 -2.41
N MET A 57 0.53 -1.48 -2.55
CA MET A 57 1.30 -2.13 -1.50
C MET A 57 1.24 -1.25 -0.24
N THR A 58 0.82 -1.85 0.87
CA THR A 58 0.54 -1.13 2.11
C THR A 58 1.42 -1.66 3.22
N HIS A 59 2.42 -0.87 3.58
CA HIS A 59 3.31 -1.13 4.71
C HIS A 59 2.61 -0.83 6.05
N ILE A 60 2.77 -1.72 7.01
CA ILE A 60 2.39 -1.51 8.41
C ILE A 60 3.55 -1.87 9.34
N GLY A 61 3.89 -0.96 10.25
CA GLY A 61 5.01 -1.13 11.20
C GLY A 61 4.65 -1.85 12.50
N GLY A 62 3.52 -2.55 12.51
CA GLY A 62 3.03 -3.36 13.62
C GLY A 62 2.22 -4.53 13.10
N GLN A 63 2.21 -5.63 13.85
CA GLN A 63 1.50 -6.84 13.44
C GLN A 63 0.01 -6.73 13.81
N PRO A 64 -0.92 -6.76 12.84
CA PRO A 64 -2.35 -6.84 13.14
C PRO A 64 -2.66 -8.22 13.74
N TYR A 65 -3.77 -8.32 14.49
CA TYR A 65 -4.22 -9.52 15.20
C TYR A 65 -4.72 -10.66 14.29
N VAL A 66 -3.90 -11.08 13.32
CA VAL A 66 -4.19 -12.13 12.32
C VAL A 66 -3.13 -13.23 12.30
N SER A 67 -2.05 -13.07 13.08
CA SER A 67 -0.90 -13.99 13.10
C SER A 67 -1.23 -15.42 13.56
N GLY A 68 -2.36 -15.60 14.28
CA GLY A 68 -2.85 -16.91 14.68
C GLY A 68 -3.32 -17.81 13.52
N SER A 69 -3.57 -17.25 12.33
CA SER A 69 -3.99 -18.01 11.14
C SER A 69 -3.01 -17.81 9.99
N LYS A 70 -2.24 -18.86 9.68
CA LYS A 70 -1.32 -18.87 8.53
C LYS A 70 -2.04 -18.62 7.21
N ASN A 71 -3.28 -19.13 7.06
CA ASN A 71 -4.10 -18.90 5.87
C ASN A 71 -4.48 -17.42 5.75
N MET A 72 -4.82 -16.77 6.86
CA MET A 72 -5.17 -15.35 6.85
C MET A 72 -3.96 -14.48 6.54
N VAL A 73 -2.81 -14.75 7.17
CA VAL A 73 -1.56 -14.03 6.87
C VAL A 73 -1.22 -14.15 5.39
N LYS A 74 -1.17 -15.38 4.85
CA LYS A 74 -0.87 -15.63 3.44
C LYS A 74 -1.87 -14.96 2.49
N LEU A 75 -3.15 -14.97 2.84
CA LEU A 75 -4.17 -14.27 2.06
C LEU A 75 -3.82 -12.77 1.99
N LEU A 76 -3.60 -12.12 3.13
CA LEU A 76 -3.38 -10.67 3.22
C LEU A 76 -2.02 -10.20 2.67
N THR A 77 -0.99 -11.04 2.71
CA THR A 77 0.35 -10.68 2.21
C THR A 77 0.59 -11.04 0.76
N ASP A 78 -0.03 -12.11 0.25
CA ASP A 78 0.26 -12.64 -1.09
C ASP A 78 -1.00 -12.91 -1.92
N GLY A 79 -2.02 -13.53 -1.32
CA GLY A 79 -3.23 -13.94 -2.03
C GLY A 79 -4.03 -12.76 -2.59
N VAL A 80 -4.16 -11.67 -1.84
CA VAL A 80 -4.91 -10.48 -2.24
C VAL A 80 -4.27 -9.74 -3.42
N GLU A 81 -2.95 -9.86 -3.63
CA GLU A 81 -2.26 -9.16 -4.72
C GLU A 81 -2.78 -9.61 -6.09
N GLY A 82 -3.12 -10.89 -6.25
CA GLY A 82 -3.74 -11.41 -7.47
C GLY A 82 -5.18 -10.96 -7.71
N LEU A 83 -5.87 -10.48 -6.66
CA LEU A 83 -7.26 -10.04 -6.72
C LEU A 83 -7.38 -8.54 -6.98
N VAL A 84 -6.62 -7.74 -6.25
CA VAL A 84 -6.74 -6.26 -6.24
C VAL A 84 -5.44 -5.54 -6.63
N GLY A 85 -4.31 -6.24 -6.76
CA GLY A 85 -3.01 -5.67 -7.12
C GLY A 85 -2.23 -5.07 -5.95
N GLY A 86 -2.88 -4.86 -4.81
CA GLY A 86 -2.29 -4.41 -3.55
C GLY A 86 -2.10 -5.56 -2.57
N LYS A 87 -1.29 -5.34 -1.55
CA LYS A 87 -1.02 -6.31 -0.48
C LYS A 87 -0.50 -5.65 0.78
N PHE A 88 -0.64 -6.33 1.91
CA PHE A 88 0.03 -5.91 3.12
C PHE A 88 1.50 -6.31 3.12
N TYR A 89 2.32 -5.43 3.68
CA TYR A 89 3.71 -5.70 4.00
C TYR A 89 3.95 -5.31 5.46
N VAL A 90 4.32 -6.27 6.29
CA VAL A 90 4.59 -6.03 7.71
C VAL A 90 6.09 -5.96 7.93
N GLU A 91 6.57 -4.83 8.43
CA GLU A 91 7.98 -4.64 8.74
C GLU A 91 8.16 -3.61 9.87
N THR A 92 8.81 -4.00 10.95
CA THR A 92 8.98 -3.13 12.13
C THR A 92 10.26 -2.30 12.05
N ASP A 93 11.26 -2.70 11.26
CA ASP A 93 12.45 -1.90 11.04
C ASP A 93 12.17 -0.79 10.01
N PRO A 94 12.20 0.49 10.41
CA PRO A 94 11.87 1.60 9.50
C PRO A 94 12.82 1.71 8.31
N ASN A 95 14.09 1.33 8.46
CA ASN A 95 15.06 1.37 7.37
C ASN A 95 14.75 0.29 6.33
N LYS A 96 14.44 -0.92 6.80
CA LYS A 96 14.06 -2.03 5.93
C LYS A 96 12.71 -1.79 5.25
N ALA A 97 11.78 -1.18 5.96
CA ALA A 97 10.50 -0.73 5.40
C ALA A 97 10.71 0.28 4.26
N ALA A 98 11.52 1.32 4.50
CA ALA A 98 11.85 2.33 3.50
C ALA A 98 12.54 1.73 2.26
N GLN A 99 13.53 0.87 2.46
CA GLN A 99 14.22 0.17 1.36
C GLN A 99 13.25 -0.67 0.52
N THR A 100 12.34 -1.40 1.17
CA THR A 100 11.36 -2.23 0.48
C THR A 100 10.33 -1.40 -0.29
N ILE A 101 9.85 -0.29 0.30
CA ILE A 101 8.95 0.65 -0.39
C ILE A 101 9.65 1.25 -1.62
N LEU A 102 10.90 1.69 -1.49
CA LEU A 102 11.68 2.21 -2.62
C LEU A 102 11.86 1.16 -3.72
N ALA A 103 12.21 -0.08 -3.37
CA ALA A 103 12.33 -1.18 -4.32
C ALA A 103 11.01 -1.46 -5.04
N HIS A 104 9.88 -1.44 -4.32
CA HIS A 104 8.54 -1.60 -4.88
C HIS A 104 8.22 -0.50 -5.90
N VAL A 105 8.40 0.76 -5.50
CA VAL A 105 8.15 1.94 -6.34
C VAL A 105 9.02 1.87 -7.61
N ASN A 106 10.30 1.56 -7.47
CA ASN A 106 11.23 1.43 -8.59
C ASN A 106 10.86 0.29 -9.55
N ALA A 107 10.40 -0.85 -9.03
CA ALA A 107 9.92 -1.95 -9.85
C ALA A 107 8.69 -1.55 -10.68
N LYS A 108 7.75 -0.79 -10.09
CA LYS A 108 6.56 -0.26 -10.80
C LYS A 108 6.97 0.79 -11.85
N ARG A 109 7.89 1.70 -11.51
CA ARG A 109 8.46 2.68 -12.46
C ARG A 109 9.05 1.99 -13.69
N LYS A 110 9.87 0.96 -13.48
CA LYS A 110 10.46 0.16 -14.56
C LYS A 110 9.40 -0.50 -15.45
N LYS A 111 8.33 -1.06 -14.86
CA LYS A 111 7.21 -1.66 -15.60
C LYS A 111 6.46 -0.64 -16.47
N LEU A 112 6.42 0.63 -16.05
CA LEU A 112 5.86 1.75 -16.81
C LEU A 112 6.85 2.37 -17.80
N GLY A 113 8.07 1.85 -17.93
CA GLY A 113 9.10 2.41 -18.81
C GLY A 113 9.74 3.70 -18.30
N LEU A 114 9.63 3.99 -17.00
CA LEU A 114 10.23 5.16 -16.36
C LEU A 114 11.63 4.87 -15.85
N ALA A 115 12.49 5.89 -15.81
CA ALA A 115 13.82 5.81 -15.23
C ALA A 115 13.78 5.47 -13.72
N VAL A 116 14.78 4.72 -13.25
CA VAL A 116 14.94 4.23 -11.88
C VAL A 116 16.26 4.72 -11.31
#